data_AF-A0A147B9X9-F1
#
_entry.id   AF-A0A147B9X9-F1
#
_cell.length_a   1.000
_cell.length_b   1.000
_cell.length_c   1.000
_cell.angle_alpha   90.00
_cell.angle_beta   90.00
_cell.angle_gamma   90.00
#
_symmetry.space_group_name_H-M   'P 1'
#
loop_
_entity.id
_entity.type
_entity.pdbx_description
1 polymer ?
#
loop_
_entity_poly.entity_id
_entity_poly.type
_entity_poly.pdbx_seq_one_letter_code
_entity_poly.pdbx_strand_id
1 'polypeptide(L)'
;LIMLAIMFCVLGVAFGNTPLEKFYRDIKEKPMLWWQCFRNGTSLEPSDAVGMFVTWNGVPYSPEELASDNIFSFGTTSDPNTYTSEPAYTEYDRAADTATIQHKSRTVIHTQLQEAYNGKAYFTKHYEPALGTVAFKIYDTDKNCDNAEQLFQSLGEDNMDMKPAP
;
A
#
# COMPACT_ATOMS: atom_id res chain seq x y z
N LEU A 1 44.00 35.10 18.55
CA LEU A 1 42.52 35.16 18.46
C LEU A 1 42.10 34.19 17.36
N ILE A 2 41.36 33.14 17.72
CA ILE A 2 40.94 32.07 16.81
C ILE A 2 39.60 32.47 16.19
N MET A 3 39.55 32.59 14.85
CA MET A 3 38.29 32.76 14.10
C MET A 3 37.53 31.43 14.13
N LEU A 4 36.37 31.44 14.79
CA LEU A 4 35.42 30.33 14.79
C LEU A 4 34.63 30.38 13.47
N ALA A 5 35.05 29.57 12.49
CA ALA A 5 34.27 29.33 11.28
C ALA A 5 33.08 28.43 11.66
N ILE A 6 31.90 29.04 11.83
CA ILE A 6 30.64 28.31 11.96
C ILE A 6 30.30 27.78 10.57
N MET A 7 30.73 26.56 10.30
CA MET A 7 30.31 25.79 9.14
C MET A 7 28.86 25.35 9.38
N PHE A 8 27.92 26.16 8.90
CA PHE A 8 26.53 25.76 8.74
C PHE A 8 26.50 24.62 7.72
N CYS A 9 26.49 23.37 8.21
CA CYS A 9 26.00 22.25 7.44
C CYS A 9 24.53 22.54 7.15
N VAL A 10 24.25 23.09 5.96
CA VAL A 10 22.94 23.04 5.35
C VAL A 10 22.68 21.54 5.12
N LEU A 11 22.06 20.90 6.11
CA LEU A 11 21.29 19.69 5.89
C LEU A 11 20.25 20.08 4.84
N GLY A 12 20.58 19.82 3.58
CA GLY A 12 19.58 19.71 2.54
C GLY A 12 18.67 18.59 2.99
N VAL A 13 17.57 18.95 3.67
CA VAL A 13 16.42 18.09 3.81
C VAL A 13 15.98 17.86 2.37
N ALA A 14 16.40 16.74 1.80
CA ALA A 14 15.84 16.29 0.55
C ALA A 14 14.35 16.16 0.83
N PHE A 15 13.55 17.12 0.38
CA PHE A 15 12.10 16.97 0.25
C PHE A 15 11.85 15.93 -0.84
N GLY A 16 12.29 14.69 -0.58
CA GLY A 16 12.06 13.54 -1.41
C GLY A 16 10.71 12.97 -1.03
N ASN A 17 9.76 13.01 -1.97
CA ASN A 17 8.47 12.35 -1.81
C ASN A 17 8.72 10.89 -1.39
N THR A 18 8.14 10.48 -0.27
CA THR A 18 8.21 9.09 0.18
C THR A 18 7.54 8.19 -0.85
N PRO A 19 7.85 6.87 -0.87
CA PRO A 19 7.19 5.95 -1.79
C PRO A 19 5.66 6.04 -1.72
N LEU A 20 5.12 6.22 -0.51
CA LEU A 20 3.68 6.32 -0.29
C LEU A 20 3.10 7.66 -0.75
N GLU A 21 3.77 8.80 -0.48
CA GLU A 21 3.33 10.10 -1.01
C GLU A 21 3.28 10.09 -2.53
N LYS A 22 4.32 9.53 -3.16
CA LYS A 22 4.39 9.39 -4.61
C LYS A 22 3.23 8.56 -5.14
N PHE A 23 2.94 7.41 -4.52
CA PHE A 23 1.77 6.60 -4.90
C PHE A 23 0.46 7.40 -4.84
N TYR A 24 0.20 8.12 -3.74
CA TYR A 24 -1.02 8.92 -3.60
C TYR A 24 -1.12 10.07 -4.61
N ARG A 25 0.00 10.64 -5.06
CA ARG A 25 0.02 11.61 -6.15
C ARG A 25 -0.28 10.94 -7.49
N ASP A 26 0.35 9.81 -7.77
CA ASP A 26 0.20 9.10 -9.04
C ASP A 26 -1.25 8.65 -9.26
N ILE A 27 -1.94 8.14 -8.24
CA ILE A 27 -3.33 7.67 -8.38
C ILE A 27 -4.33 8.79 -8.66
N LYS A 28 -4.02 10.05 -8.33
CA LYS A 28 -4.86 11.21 -8.68
C LYS A 28 -4.84 11.51 -10.17
N GLU A 29 -3.68 11.34 -10.79
CA GLU A 29 -3.52 11.57 -12.22
C GLU A 29 -3.94 10.35 -13.02
N LYS A 30 -3.67 9.16 -12.48
CA LYS A 30 -3.87 7.88 -13.15
C LYS A 30 -4.38 6.84 -12.16
N PRO A 31 -5.71 6.58 -12.13
CA PRO A 31 -6.27 5.49 -11.34
C PRO A 31 -5.51 4.18 -11.54
N MET A 32 -5.35 3.43 -10.46
CA MET A 32 -4.50 2.23 -10.45
C MET A 32 -5.26 1.02 -9.94
N LEU A 33 -5.01 -0.13 -10.56
CA LEU A 33 -5.53 -1.42 -10.11
C LEU A 33 -4.39 -2.20 -9.46
N TRP A 34 -4.60 -2.70 -8.25
CA TRP A 34 -3.65 -3.55 -7.52
C TRP A 34 -4.24 -4.93 -7.32
N TRP A 35 -3.59 -5.96 -7.85
CA TRP A 35 -3.86 -7.37 -7.56
C TRP A 35 -3.03 -7.81 -6.38
N GLN A 36 -3.66 -8.41 -5.35
CA GLN A 36 -2.92 -8.97 -4.23
C GLN A 36 -2.26 -10.28 -4.67
N CYS A 37 -0.93 -10.32 -4.66
CA CYS A 37 -0.16 -11.47 -5.16
C CYS A 37 0.41 -12.31 -4.02
N PHE A 38 0.85 -11.66 -2.93
CA PHE A 38 1.36 -12.34 -1.75
C PHE A 38 0.82 -11.68 -0.47
N ARG A 39 0.58 -12.48 0.56
CA ARG A 39 0.24 -12.00 1.91
C ARG A 39 0.64 -12.99 3.00
N ASN A 40 0.88 -12.51 4.21
CA ASN A 40 1.06 -13.36 5.39
C ASN A 40 -0.11 -13.29 6.39
N GLY A 41 -1.10 -12.44 6.12
CA GLY A 41 -2.24 -12.22 6.98
C GLY A 41 -3.31 -11.40 6.27
N THR A 42 -4.47 -11.25 6.92
CA THR A 42 -5.55 -10.42 6.40
C THR A 42 -5.60 -9.08 7.10
N SER A 43 -6.18 -8.12 6.39
CA SER A 43 -6.48 -6.80 6.94
C SER A 43 -7.96 -6.56 6.65
N LEU A 44 -8.30 -5.72 5.69
CA LEU A 44 -9.67 -5.32 5.33
C LEU A 44 -10.56 -6.49 4.85
N GLU A 45 -9.97 -7.50 4.22
CA GLU A 45 -10.65 -8.64 3.64
C GLU A 45 -10.88 -9.79 4.66
N PRO A 46 -11.89 -10.66 4.45
CA PRO A 46 -12.07 -11.84 5.29
C PRO A 46 -10.95 -12.89 5.08
N SER A 47 -10.79 -13.81 6.04
CA SER A 47 -9.72 -14.82 6.04
C SER A 47 -9.76 -15.76 4.84
N ASP A 48 -10.94 -15.99 4.27
CA ASP A 48 -11.20 -16.86 3.13
C ASP A 48 -11.29 -16.09 1.80
N ALA A 49 -10.91 -14.81 1.78
CA ALA A 49 -10.87 -14.01 0.57
C ALA A 49 -9.86 -14.56 -0.45
N VAL A 50 -10.26 -14.61 -1.71
CA VAL A 50 -9.45 -15.05 -2.86
C VAL A 50 -9.53 -14.05 -4.02
N GLY A 51 -8.52 -14.03 -4.88
CA GLY A 51 -8.50 -13.20 -6.10
C GLY A 51 -8.58 -11.70 -5.83
N MET A 52 -8.15 -11.24 -4.65
CA MET A 52 -8.37 -9.87 -4.20
C MET A 52 -7.68 -8.83 -5.10
N PHE A 53 -8.41 -7.76 -5.44
CA PHE A 53 -7.84 -6.57 -6.08
C PHE A 53 -8.42 -5.28 -5.51
N VAL A 54 -7.71 -4.17 -5.71
CA VAL A 54 -8.10 -2.84 -5.24
C VAL A 54 -8.01 -1.85 -6.39
N THR A 55 -9.10 -1.13 -6.65
CA THR A 55 -9.11 0.01 -7.56
C THR A 55 -8.90 1.29 -6.77
N TRP A 56 -7.78 1.96 -7.01
CA TRP A 56 -7.41 3.24 -6.45
C TRP A 56 -7.81 4.36 -7.41
N ASN A 57 -8.94 5.02 -7.15
CA ASN A 57 -9.52 5.95 -8.12
C ASN A 57 -8.93 7.36 -8.05
N GLY A 58 -8.42 7.81 -6.89
CA GLY A 58 -7.73 9.10 -6.68
C GLY A 58 -8.49 10.39 -7.04
N VAL A 59 -9.69 10.32 -7.64
CA VAL A 59 -10.26 11.45 -8.41
C VAL A 59 -11.28 12.39 -7.72
N PRO A 60 -11.87 12.17 -6.53
CA PRO A 60 -12.87 13.14 -6.03
C PRO A 60 -12.34 14.29 -5.14
N TYR A 61 -11.04 14.38 -4.87
CA TYR A 61 -10.49 15.33 -3.88
C TYR A 61 -9.69 16.50 -4.49
N SER A 62 -9.51 17.57 -3.71
CA SER A 62 -8.70 18.72 -4.13
C SER A 62 -7.25 18.29 -4.44
N PRO A 63 -6.51 18.99 -5.32
CA PRO A 63 -5.14 18.63 -5.67
C PRO A 63 -4.21 18.49 -4.45
N GLU A 64 -4.46 19.24 -3.38
CA GLU A 64 -3.68 19.27 -2.15
C GLU A 64 -3.97 18.09 -1.20
N GLU A 65 -5.20 17.57 -1.20
CA GLU A 65 -5.65 16.50 -0.29
C GLU A 65 -5.26 15.11 -0.81
N LEU A 66 -4.27 14.47 -0.23
CA LEU A 66 -3.84 13.12 -0.64
C LEU A 66 -4.80 12.04 -0.08
N ALA A 67 -6.05 12.06 -0.56
CA ALA A 67 -7.10 11.12 -0.21
C ALA A 67 -7.66 10.41 -1.46
N SER A 68 -8.32 9.27 -1.28
CA SER A 68 -8.90 8.49 -2.38
C SER A 68 -10.10 7.66 -1.91
N ASP A 69 -11.15 7.62 -2.74
CA ASP A 69 -12.23 6.65 -2.64
C ASP A 69 -11.87 5.43 -3.49
N ASN A 70 -11.71 4.28 -2.84
CA ASN A 70 -11.21 3.07 -3.45
C ASN A 70 -12.29 1.99 -3.44
N ILE A 71 -12.11 0.98 -4.28
CA ILE A 71 -12.98 -0.20 -4.33
C ILE A 71 -12.13 -1.42 -4.07
N PHE A 72 -12.43 -2.12 -2.98
CA PHE A 72 -11.83 -3.40 -2.64
C PHE A 72 -12.72 -4.51 -3.16
N SER A 73 -12.17 -5.37 -4.01
CA SER A 73 -12.89 -6.48 -4.63
C SER A 73 -12.24 -7.80 -4.25
N PHE A 74 -13.03 -8.78 -3.85
CA PHE A 74 -12.55 -10.12 -3.51
C PHE A 74 -13.64 -11.17 -3.75
N GLY A 75 -13.23 -12.37 -4.14
CA GLY A 75 -14.06 -13.57 -4.08
C GLY A 75 -13.89 -14.29 -2.75
N THR A 76 -14.54 -15.45 -2.60
CA THR A 76 -14.33 -16.33 -1.44
C THR A 76 -13.92 -17.73 -1.90
N THR A 77 -13.29 -18.50 -1.03
CA THR A 77 -12.98 -19.91 -1.35
C THR A 77 -14.21 -20.74 -1.75
N SER A 78 -15.41 -20.41 -1.21
CA SER A 78 -16.68 -21.06 -1.58
C SER A 78 -17.28 -20.58 -2.90
N ASP A 79 -16.96 -19.35 -3.32
CA ASP A 79 -17.42 -18.75 -4.57
C ASP A 79 -16.31 -17.86 -5.15
N PRO A 80 -15.31 -18.46 -5.82
CA PRO A 80 -14.14 -17.72 -6.31
C PRO A 80 -14.41 -16.92 -7.59
N ASN A 81 -15.55 -17.16 -8.25
CA ASN A 81 -15.87 -16.55 -9.54
C ASN A 81 -16.74 -15.29 -9.40
N THR A 82 -17.30 -15.06 -8.22
CA THR A 82 -18.09 -13.86 -7.92
C THR A 82 -17.30 -12.94 -7.00
N TYR A 83 -17.15 -11.69 -7.41
CA TYR A 83 -16.47 -10.68 -6.59
C TYR A 83 -17.48 -9.85 -5.80
N THR A 84 -17.26 -9.76 -4.50
CA THR A 84 -17.85 -8.70 -3.67
C THR A 84 -16.99 -7.46 -3.80
N SER A 85 -17.60 -6.32 -4.10
CA SER A 85 -16.92 -5.03 -4.23
C SER A 85 -17.39 -4.06 -3.17
N GLU A 86 -16.47 -3.55 -2.36
CA GLU A 86 -16.77 -2.75 -1.18
C GLU A 86 -15.98 -1.44 -1.23
N PRO A 87 -16.63 -0.29 -0.99
CA PRO A 87 -15.95 1.00 -0.99
C PRO A 87 -15.08 1.14 0.27
N ALA A 88 -13.94 1.79 0.12
CA ALA A 88 -13.10 2.19 1.24
C ALA A 88 -12.47 3.56 0.99
N TYR A 89 -12.55 4.42 1.99
CA TYR A 89 -11.92 5.72 1.97
C TYR A 89 -10.48 5.60 2.47
N THR A 90 -9.56 6.31 1.83
CA THR A 90 -8.17 6.40 2.29
C THR A 90 -7.67 7.83 2.35
N GLU A 91 -6.86 8.13 3.36
CA GLU A 91 -6.26 9.45 3.56
C GLU A 91 -4.79 9.28 3.94
N TYR A 92 -3.89 9.94 3.21
CA TYR A 92 -2.46 9.96 3.47
C TYR A 92 -2.08 11.10 4.43
N ASP A 93 -1.42 10.75 5.52
CA ASP A 93 -0.81 11.66 6.47
C ASP A 93 0.68 11.82 6.13
N ARG A 94 1.05 13.00 5.62
CA ARG A 94 2.43 13.35 5.28
C ARG A 94 3.36 13.39 6.49
N ALA A 95 2.88 13.76 7.68
CA ALA A 95 3.72 13.85 8.86
C ALA A 95 4.12 12.47 9.38
N ALA A 96 3.21 11.49 9.27
CA ALA A 96 3.45 10.11 9.67
C ALA A 96 4.03 9.22 8.56
N ASP A 97 3.93 9.65 7.29
CA ASP A 97 4.19 8.83 6.11
C ASP A 97 3.38 7.52 6.12
N THR A 98 2.09 7.65 6.44
CA THR A 98 1.14 6.52 6.47
C THR A 98 -0.17 6.93 5.84
N ALA A 99 -0.97 5.96 5.40
CA ALA A 99 -2.34 6.19 4.98
C ALA A 99 -3.32 5.46 5.88
N THR A 100 -4.38 6.13 6.29
CA THR A 100 -5.48 5.51 7.03
C THR A 100 -6.52 5.02 6.04
N ILE A 101 -6.79 3.71 6.04
CA ILE A 101 -7.85 3.08 5.26
C ILE A 101 -9.06 2.82 6.15
N GLN A 102 -10.19 3.43 5.81
CA GLN A 102 -11.47 3.21 6.47
C GLN A 102 -12.36 2.34 5.59
N HIS A 103 -12.76 1.19 6.11
CA HIS A 103 -13.65 0.26 5.44
C HIS A 103 -14.64 -0.31 6.45
N LYS A 104 -15.93 -0.04 6.26
CA LYS A 104 -16.99 -0.38 7.23
C LYS A 104 -16.61 0.13 8.63
N SER A 105 -16.54 -0.76 9.62
CA SER A 105 -16.15 -0.45 10.99
C SER A 105 -14.67 -0.69 11.28
N ARG A 106 -13.84 -0.87 10.24
CA ARG A 106 -12.42 -1.22 10.37
C ARG A 106 -11.54 -0.08 9.90
N THR A 107 -10.43 0.08 10.60
CA THR A 107 -9.40 1.07 10.30
C THR A 107 -8.07 0.35 10.18
N VAL A 108 -7.40 0.54 9.05
CA VAL A 108 -6.08 -0.02 8.77
C VAL A 108 -5.12 1.10 8.48
N ILE A 109 -3.99 1.12 9.18
CA ILE A 109 -2.85 1.97 8.86
C ILE A 109 -2.01 1.26 7.80
N HIS A 110 -1.89 1.87 6.64
CA HIS A 110 -1.16 1.39 5.50
C HIS A 110 0.17 2.14 5.37
N THR A 111 1.24 1.37 5.16
CA THR A 111 2.58 1.87 4.88
C THR A 111 3.13 1.17 3.65
N GLN A 112 3.75 1.92 2.74
CA GLN A 112 4.54 1.35 1.66
C GLN A 112 6.00 1.24 2.10
N LEU A 113 6.56 0.04 2.04
CA LEU A 113 7.85 -0.26 2.67
C LEU A 113 9.06 0.08 1.78
N GLN A 114 8.84 0.28 0.49
CA GLN A 114 9.88 0.61 -0.50
C GLN A 114 9.26 1.20 -1.77
N GLU A 115 10.09 1.77 -2.63
CA GLU A 115 9.68 2.14 -4.00
C GLU A 115 9.06 0.94 -4.73
N ALA A 116 8.12 1.24 -5.63
CA ALA A 116 7.48 0.21 -6.43
C ALA A 116 8.51 -0.52 -7.30
N TYR A 117 8.58 -1.83 -7.17
CA TYR A 117 9.48 -2.66 -7.97
C TYR A 117 9.03 -2.62 -9.44
N ASN A 118 9.93 -2.18 -10.32
CA ASN A 118 9.65 -1.87 -11.73
C ASN A 118 8.45 -0.92 -11.95
N GLY A 119 8.10 -0.10 -10.95
CA GLY A 119 6.90 0.75 -11.01
C GLY A 119 5.57 -0.02 -11.01
N LYS A 120 5.58 -1.32 -10.70
CA LYS A 120 4.43 -2.21 -10.86
C LYS A 120 4.07 -3.01 -9.63
N ALA A 121 5.05 -3.41 -8.81
CA ALA A 121 4.79 -4.18 -7.60
C ALA A 121 5.07 -3.37 -6.32
N TYR A 122 4.15 -3.48 -5.36
CA TYR A 122 4.09 -2.65 -4.16
C TYR A 122 4.15 -3.53 -2.93
N PHE A 123 5.19 -3.35 -2.12
CA PHE A 123 5.32 -4.05 -0.84
C PHE A 123 4.83 -3.17 0.30
N THR A 124 3.87 -3.68 1.06
CA THR A 124 3.07 -2.89 1.98
C THR A 124 2.93 -3.58 3.33
N LYS A 125 2.79 -2.77 4.37
CA LYS A 125 2.45 -3.19 5.73
C LYS A 125 1.10 -2.59 6.10
N HIS A 126 0.20 -3.44 6.55
CA HIS A 126 -1.11 -3.07 7.08
C HIS A 126 -1.13 -3.35 8.58
N TYR A 127 -1.40 -2.34 9.39
CA TYR A 127 -1.60 -2.48 10.83
C TYR A 127 -3.06 -2.15 11.17
N GLU A 128 -3.74 -3.04 11.89
CA GLU A 128 -5.10 -2.81 12.36
C GLU A 128 -5.10 -2.54 13.87
N PRO A 129 -5.22 -1.27 14.31
CA PRO A 129 -5.07 -0.90 15.71
C PRO A 129 -6.07 -1.58 16.64
N ALA A 130 -7.30 -1.80 16.18
CA ALA A 130 -8.35 -2.42 16.98
C ALA A 130 -8.06 -3.88 17.34
N LEU A 131 -7.30 -4.59 16.49
CA LEU A 131 -6.94 -6.01 16.70
C LEU A 131 -5.47 -6.19 17.10
N GLY A 132 -4.64 -5.15 16.97
CA GLY A 132 -3.20 -5.24 17.21
C GLY A 132 -2.47 -6.13 16.18
N THR A 133 -3.06 -6.38 15.02
CA THR A 133 -2.54 -7.30 14.00
C THR A 133 -1.75 -6.55 12.93
N VAL A 134 -0.72 -7.22 12.39
CA VAL A 134 0.09 -6.73 11.27
C VAL A 134 0.00 -7.75 10.14
N ALA A 135 -0.28 -7.27 8.94
CA ALA A 135 -0.23 -8.05 7.71
C ALA A 135 0.73 -7.39 6.72
N PHE A 136 1.57 -8.19 6.11
CA PHE A 136 2.44 -7.79 5.00
C PHE A 136 1.86 -8.32 3.71
N LYS A 137 1.90 -7.48 2.68
CA LYS A 137 1.27 -7.77 1.39
C LYS A 137 2.10 -7.25 0.24
N ILE A 138 2.15 -8.03 -0.83
CA ILE A 138 2.70 -7.59 -2.12
C ILE A 138 1.55 -7.52 -3.11
N TYR A 139 1.39 -6.35 -3.71
CA TYR A 139 0.44 -6.10 -4.79
C TYR A 139 1.19 -5.95 -6.12
N ASP A 140 0.54 -6.26 -7.24
CA ASP A 140 1.03 -5.95 -8.60
C ASP A 140 -0.07 -5.25 -9.40
N THR A 141 0.34 -4.37 -10.32
CA THR A 141 -0.57 -3.79 -11.32
C THR A 141 -0.95 -4.75 -12.44
N ASP A 142 -0.20 -5.85 -12.58
CA ASP A 142 -0.50 -6.96 -13.49
C ASP A 142 -1.14 -8.12 -12.73
N LYS A 143 -2.23 -8.67 -13.27
CA LYS A 143 -2.92 -9.83 -12.69
C LYS A 143 -2.03 -11.07 -12.62
N ASN A 144 -1.04 -11.19 -13.51
CA ASN A 144 -0.14 -12.35 -13.55
C ASN A 144 0.89 -12.34 -12.42
N CYS A 145 1.05 -11.22 -11.69
CA CYS A 145 1.94 -11.11 -10.53
C CYS A 145 3.45 -11.30 -10.82
N ASP A 146 3.89 -11.20 -12.08
CA ASP A 146 5.29 -11.43 -12.46
C ASP A 146 6.28 -10.48 -11.76
N ASN A 147 5.91 -9.21 -11.51
CA ASN A 147 6.78 -8.26 -10.81
C ASN A 147 6.73 -8.50 -9.31
N ALA A 148 5.56 -8.85 -8.77
CA ALA A 148 5.40 -9.22 -7.37
C ALA A 148 6.22 -10.48 -7.02
N GLU A 149 6.30 -11.47 -7.92
CA GLU A 149 7.11 -12.67 -7.69
C GLU A 149 8.61 -12.36 -7.67
N GLN A 150 9.09 -11.55 -8.61
CA GLN A 150 10.49 -11.08 -8.59
C GLN A 150 10.80 -10.26 -7.34
N LEU A 151 9.88 -9.37 -6.95
CA LEU A 151 10.01 -8.61 -5.70
C LEU A 151 10.07 -9.56 -4.50
N PHE A 152 9.15 -10.51 -4.40
CA PHE A 152 9.13 -11.52 -3.33
C PHE A 152 10.44 -12.31 -3.24
N GLN A 153 11.01 -12.73 -4.39
CA GLN A 153 12.30 -13.41 -4.41
C GLN A 153 13.46 -12.51 -3.96
N SER A 154 13.40 -11.21 -4.27
CA SER A 154 14.44 -10.24 -3.89
C SER A 154 14.48 -9.92 -2.39
N LEU A 155 13.39 -10.21 -1.66
CA LEU A 155 13.29 -9.98 -0.21
C LEU A 155 14.08 -11.01 0.62
N GLY A 156 14.50 -12.14 0.02
CA GLY A 156 15.37 -13.15 0.65
C GLY A 156 14.62 -14.32 1.31
N GLU A 157 15.30 -15.10 2.18
CA GLU A 157 14.68 -16.27 2.82
C GLU A 157 13.78 -15.90 4.03
N ASP A 158 13.91 -14.68 4.56
CA ASP A 158 13.11 -14.15 5.66
C ASP A 158 11.85 -13.41 5.16
N ASN A 159 11.12 -14.00 4.21
CA ASN A 159 9.98 -13.40 3.50
C ASN A 159 8.72 -13.17 4.35
N MET A 160 8.87 -12.91 5.65
CA MET A 160 7.81 -12.58 6.61
C MET A 160 6.66 -13.60 6.60
N ASP A 161 6.95 -14.86 6.28
CA ASP A 161 5.98 -15.96 6.11
C ASP A 161 4.87 -15.68 5.08
N MET A 162 5.11 -14.76 4.12
CA MET A 162 4.15 -14.48 3.06
C MET A 162 3.99 -15.68 2.13
N LYS A 163 2.74 -15.91 1.71
CA LYS A 163 2.34 -16.96 0.78
C LYS A 163 1.65 -16.33 -0.42
N PRO A 164 1.64 -17.01 -1.59
CA PRO A 164 0.79 -16.61 -2.70
C PRO A 164 -0.64 -16.38 -2.23
N ALA A 165 -1.24 -15.27 -2.64
CA ALA A 165 -2.63 -15.00 -2.38
C ALA A 165 -3.48 -16.01 -3.19
N PRO A 166 -4.43 -16.70 -2.54
CA PRO A 166 -5.30 -17.66 -3.21
C PRO A 166 -6.29 -16.99 -4.17
#